data_AF-A0A0W8FQB0-F1
#
_entry.id   AF-A0A0W8FQB0-F1
#
_cell.length_a   1.000
_cell.length_b   1.000
_cell.length_c   1.000
_cell.angle_alpha   90.00
_cell.angle_beta   90.00
_cell.angle_gamma   90.00
#
_symmetry.space_group_name_H-M   'P 1'
#
loop_
_entity.id
_entity.type
_entity.pdbx_description
1 polymer ?
#
loop_
_entity_poly.entity_id
_entity_poly.type
_entity_poly.pdbx_seq_one_letter_code
_entity_poly.pdbx_strand_id
1 'polypeptide(L)' 'MTASKMEEKLRKLDVPVIAGVDKDEILFDLRTVAEDEFSFIVEGLKQIQN' A
#
# COMPACT_ATOMS: atom_id res chain seq x y z
N MET A 1 11.39 -3.12 6.82
CA MET A 1 11.24 -4.04 5.68
C MET A 1 11.60 -3.29 4.41
N THR A 2 12.04 -3.94 3.34
CA THR A 2 12.24 -3.26 2.03
C THR A 2 10.88 -2.85 1.45
N ALA A 3 10.84 -1.83 0.58
CA ALA A 3 9.60 -1.40 -0.06
C ALA A 3 8.95 -2.53 -0.86
N SER A 4 9.73 -3.35 -1.57
CA SER A 4 9.19 -4.52 -2.29
C SER A 4 8.51 -5.54 -1.37
N LYS A 5 9.04 -5.77 -0.16
CA LYS A 5 8.38 -6.65 0.83
C LYS A 5 7.12 -6.01 1.41
N MET A 6 7.10 -4.69 1.54
CA MET A 6 5.94 -3.95 1.98
C MET A 6 4.81 -4.03 0.95
N GLU A 7 5.12 -3.77 -0.32
CA GLU A 7 4.18 -3.91 -1.44
C GLU A 7 3.63 -5.33 -1.54
N GLU A 8 4.50 -6.35 -1.41
CA GLU A 8 4.07 -7.75 -1.42
C GLU A 8 3.05 -8.05 -0.30
N LYS A 9 3.25 -7.49 0.90
CA LYS A 9 2.30 -7.63 2.01
C LYS A 9 1.00 -6.89 1.74
N LEU A 10 1.05 -5.65 1.26
CA LEU A 10 -0.13 -4.84 0.92
C LEU A 10 -1.02 -5.51 -0.14
N ARG A 11 -0.41 -6.17 -1.13
CA ARG A 11 -1.12 -6.92 -2.17
C ARG A 11 -1.88 -8.14 -1.63
N LYS A 12 -1.45 -8.70 -0.49
CA LYS A 12 -2.02 -9.91 0.11
C LYS A 12 -3.13 -9.65 1.13
N LEU A 13 -3.47 -8.39 1.37
CA LEU A 13 -4.61 -8.03 2.23
C LEU A 13 -5.94 -8.48 1.60
N ASP A 14 -6.97 -8.61 2.43
CA ASP A 14 -8.33 -8.95 1.97
C ASP A 14 -8.86 -7.92 0.95
N VAL A 15 -8.52 -6.64 1.16
CA VAL A 15 -8.64 -5.58 0.15
C VAL A 15 -7.21 -5.22 -0.30
N PRO A 16 -6.75 -5.69 -1.48
CA PRO A 16 -5.39 -5.44 -1.93
C PRO A 16 -5.11 -3.96 -2.16
N VAL A 17 -3.98 -3.49 -1.63
CA VAL A 17 -3.47 -2.14 -1.90
C VAL A 17 -2.26 -2.26 -2.83
N ILE A 18 -2.38 -1.71 -4.04
CA ILE A 18 -1.33 -1.77 -5.07
C ILE A 18 -0.59 -0.44 -5.10
N ALA A 19 0.72 -0.48 -4.84
CA ALA A 19 1.57 0.70 -4.85
C ALA A 19 2.77 0.51 -5.79
N GLY A 20 3.29 1.61 -6.31
CA GLY A 20 4.57 1.60 -7.02
C GLY A 20 5.72 1.42 -6.03
N VAL A 21 6.83 0.86 -6.52
CA VAL A 21 8.11 0.82 -5.80
C VAL A 21 9.16 1.50 -6.67
N ASP A 22 9.78 2.56 -6.16
CA ASP A 22 10.94 3.21 -6.78
C ASP A 22 11.98 3.51 -5.71
N LYS A 23 13.26 3.21 -5.97
CA LYS A 23 14.40 3.49 -5.07
C LYS A 23 14.17 3.11 -3.59
N ASP A 24 13.53 1.96 -3.34
CA ASP A 24 13.15 1.47 -2.00
C ASP A 24 12.13 2.34 -1.24
N GLU A 25 11.33 3.10 -1.98
CA GLU A 25 10.16 3.85 -1.49
C GLU A 25 8.86 3.28 -2.05
N ILE A 26 7.79 3.35 -1.26
CA ILE A 26 6.42 3.05 -1.69
C ILE A 26 5.78 4.33 -2.21
N LEU A 27 5.21 4.27 -3.42
CA LEU A 27 4.54 5.40 -4.06
C LEU A 27 3.07 5.07 -4.32
N PHE A 28 2.18 5.91 -3.79
CA PHE A 28 0.76 5.87 -4.11
C PHE A 28 0.44 6.91 -5.17
N ASP A 29 -0.08 6.47 -6.31
CA ASP A 29 -0.49 7.37 -7.39
C ASP A 29 -1.92 7.87 -7.13
N LEU A 30 -2.04 9.13 -6.68
CA LEU A 30 -3.35 9.72 -6.37
C LEU A 30 -4.25 9.89 -7.60
N ARG A 31 -3.75 9.72 -8.82
CA ARG A 31 -4.59 9.70 -10.02
C ARG A 31 -5.48 8.45 -10.09
N THR A 32 -5.14 7.41 -9.31
CA THR A 32 -5.85 6.13 -9.29
C THR A 32 -6.47 5.81 -7.93
N VAL A 33 -6.55 6.79 -7.01
CA VAL A 33 -7.09 6.62 -5.67
C VAL A 33 -8.20 7.64 -5.44
N ALA A 34 -9.42 7.17 -5.23
CA ALA A 34 -10.54 8.01 -4.84
C ALA A 34 -10.48 8.37 -3.34
N GLU A 35 -11.09 9.48 -2.93
CA GLU A 35 -11.01 10.00 -1.56
C GLU A 35 -11.53 9.00 -0.50
N ASP A 36 -12.58 8.25 -0.83
CA ASP A 36 -13.15 7.21 0.02
C ASP A 36 -12.26 5.96 0.15
N GLU A 37 -11.30 5.77 -0.76
CA GLU A 37 -10.35 4.65 -0.75
C GLU A 37 -9.13 4.88 0.16
N PHE A 38 -8.89 6.12 0.61
CA PHE A 38 -7.73 6.45 1.48
C PHE A 38 -7.74 5.61 2.77
N SER A 39 -8.93 5.29 3.27
CA SER A 39 -9.10 4.46 4.46
C SER A 39 -8.48 3.07 4.31
N PHE A 40 -8.62 2.43 3.14
CA PHE A 40 -8.01 1.12 2.87
C PHE A 40 -6.48 1.17 2.88
N ILE A 41 -5.89 2.25 2.37
CA ILE A 41 -4.44 2.45 2.40
C ILE A 41 -3.94 2.56 3.84
N VAL A 42 -4.59 3.41 4.65
CA VAL A 42 -4.19 3.64 6.05
C VAL A 42 -4.34 2.37 6.88
N GLU A 43 -5.47 1.69 6.79
CA GLU A 43 -5.72 0.46 7.54
C GLU A 43 -4.83 -0.69 7.05
N GLY A 44 -4.59 -0.80 5.74
CA GLY A 44 -3.67 -1.77 5.18
C GLY A 44 -2.24 -1.60 5.70
N LEU A 45 -1.74 -0.36 5.76
CA LEU A 45 -0.42 -0.06 6.32
C LEU A 45 -0.31 -0.45 7.80
N LYS A 46 -1.35 -0.22 8.61
CA LYS A 46 -1.39 -0.63 10.02
C LYS A 46 -1.36 -2.16 10.16
N GLN A 47 -2.11 -2.88 9.33
CA GLN A 47 -2.19 -4.35 9.40
C GLN A 47 -0.84 -5.02 9.12
N ILE A 48 -0.05 -4.48 8.18
CA ILE A 48 1.22 -5.10 7.77
C ILE A 48 2.44 -4.69 8.63
N GLN A 49 2.26 -3.66 9.47
CA GLN A 49 3.26 -3.18 10.44
C GLN A 49 3.28 -4.00 11.73
N ASN A 50 2.20 -4.72 12.03
CA ASN A 50 2.10 -5.63 13.17
C ASN A 50 2.77 -6.97 12.91
#